data_AF-A0A0W1A460-F1
#
_entry.id   AF-A0A0W1A460-F1
#
_cell.length_a   1.000
_cell.length_b   1.000
_cell.length_c   1.000
_cell.angle_alpha   90.00
_cell.angle_beta   90.00
_cell.angle_gamma   90.00
#
_symmetry.space_group_name_H-M   'P 1'
#
loop_
_entity.id
_entity.type
_entity.pdbx_description
1 polymer ?
#
loop_
_entity_poly.entity_id
_entity_poly.type
_entity_poly.pdbx_seq_one_letter_code
_entity_poly.pdbx_strand_id
1 'polypeptide(L)'
;MSFTPPSFANLGAYTFDLDEKLSVALGRYSIVPISSSSHASSSAQEQVVPSALEILLSRVHCVLDADTDRKTAKEAINLLSQDMRHVLQEGKEDKCKEGTQFLLGALLHRYFRLLNEYDKPKFLPSFWSSPYNPKNCRLFLAIRKALGLPDDMSGDFRTRDLERLDVTTVVTALIAFRDNMKVQDRYLKYPHYAGDSNFFTYLNDIINEQLARDNGILKQYKAVRFIQSFYRRVDADLKRTEEILGIWCKQLANAHPDFKSLSSSDILQHLNNTVKSVADRRTITDLLLIPSIADKLKEMDHAAFLSAMNKASVNRAQYIVVGGYVLLLQSQAISPELNFEIHESLGLRLSEQLTDIDMYYPVYLVEKYMENNRAFDVDYDFFGDRSGFNTQVKRTLIMLKARIDNPSLELSEASSSVAP
;
A
#
# COMPACT_ATOMS: atom_id res chain seq x y z
N MET A 1 15.08 25.30 -12.72
CA MET A 1 15.67 24.93 -11.41
C MET A 1 15.66 23.42 -11.35
N SER A 2 16.70 22.77 -10.83
CA SER A 2 16.74 21.31 -10.67
C SER A 2 15.84 20.89 -9.51
N PHE A 3 15.05 19.84 -9.69
CA PHE A 3 14.17 19.31 -8.65
C PHE A 3 14.98 18.87 -7.42
N THR A 4 14.53 19.30 -6.23
CA THR A 4 15.08 18.84 -4.95
C THR A 4 13.99 18.11 -4.18
N PRO A 5 14.10 16.79 -3.99
CA PRO A 5 13.07 16.03 -3.32
C PRO A 5 12.95 16.39 -1.83
N PRO A 6 11.81 16.09 -1.18
CA PRO A 6 11.66 16.20 0.27
C PRO A 6 12.67 15.29 0.97
N SER A 7 13.14 15.68 2.17
CA SER A 7 14.06 14.86 2.96
C SER A 7 13.59 13.41 3.06
N PHE A 8 14.51 12.44 3.14
CA PHE A 8 14.18 11.01 3.15
C PHE A 8 13.10 10.64 4.18
N ALA A 9 13.19 11.19 5.41
CA ALA A 9 12.20 10.98 6.46
C ALA A 9 10.79 11.46 6.08
N ASN A 10 10.66 12.69 5.55
CA ASN A 10 9.39 13.24 5.10
C ASN A 10 8.83 12.44 3.91
N LEU A 11 9.68 12.07 2.96
CA LEU A 11 9.29 11.23 1.83
C LEU A 11 8.73 9.88 2.32
N GLY A 12 9.33 9.30 3.36
CA GLY A 12 8.83 8.10 4.03
C GLY A 12 7.44 8.29 4.61
N ALA A 13 7.24 9.33 5.42
CA ALA A 13 5.93 9.64 6.00
C ALA A 13 4.86 9.78 4.90
N TYR A 14 5.13 10.59 3.88
CA TYR A 14 4.19 10.79 2.77
C TYR A 14 3.91 9.49 2.00
N THR A 15 4.92 8.65 1.79
CA THR A 15 4.76 7.34 1.12
C THR A 15 3.82 6.41 1.90
N PHE A 16 3.91 6.39 3.23
CA PHE A 16 3.04 5.55 4.05
C PHE A 16 1.62 6.11 4.19
N ASP A 17 1.45 7.42 4.04
CA ASP A 17 0.14 8.08 4.07
C ASP A 17 -0.64 7.97 2.73
N LEU A 18 0.01 7.58 1.63
CA LEU A 18 -0.62 7.50 0.30
C LEU A 18 -1.89 6.63 0.26
N ASP A 19 -1.92 5.53 1.02
CA ASP A 19 -3.09 4.63 1.06
C ASP A 19 -4.30 5.35 1.66
N GLU A 20 -4.09 6.09 2.74
CA GLU A 20 -5.12 6.88 3.41
C GLU A 20 -5.57 8.05 2.54
N LYS A 21 -4.63 8.81 1.98
CA LYS A 21 -4.94 9.96 1.11
C LYS A 21 -5.72 9.53 -0.13
N LEU A 22 -5.29 8.47 -0.80
CA LEU A 22 -6.02 7.89 -1.94
C LEU A 22 -7.40 7.39 -1.51
N SER A 23 -7.52 6.77 -0.33
CA SER A 23 -8.80 6.30 0.19
C SER A 23 -9.77 7.46 0.45
N VAL A 24 -9.28 8.57 0.99
CA VAL A 24 -10.07 9.80 1.21
C VAL A 24 -10.46 10.43 -0.12
N ALA A 25 -9.53 10.59 -1.07
CA ALA A 25 -9.80 11.17 -2.38
C ALA A 25 -10.86 10.38 -3.17
N LEU A 26 -10.85 9.06 -3.06
CA LEU A 26 -11.82 8.17 -3.68
C LEU A 26 -13.13 8.00 -2.88
N GLY A 27 -13.25 8.65 -1.71
CA GLY A 27 -14.43 8.55 -0.85
C GLY A 27 -14.74 7.11 -0.40
N ARG A 28 -13.69 6.31 -0.15
CA ARG A 28 -13.82 4.86 0.11
C ARG A 28 -14.61 4.57 1.38
N TYR A 29 -15.11 3.33 1.43
CA TYR A 29 -15.81 2.83 2.61
C TYR A 29 -14.93 2.96 3.85
N SER A 30 -15.44 3.64 4.86
CA SER A 30 -14.79 3.80 6.16
C SER A 30 -15.70 3.33 7.29
N ILE A 31 -15.11 2.68 8.29
CA ILE A 31 -15.81 2.26 9.49
C ILE A 31 -15.80 3.43 10.48
N VAL A 32 -16.72 4.37 10.27
CA VAL A 32 -16.89 5.55 11.13
C VAL A 32 -17.97 5.31 12.20
N PRO A 33 -18.01 6.05 13.32
CA PRO A 33 -19.16 6.00 14.22
C PRO A 33 -20.45 6.27 13.44
N ILE A 34 -21.52 5.52 13.71
CA ILE A 34 -22.84 5.86 13.16
C ILE A 34 -23.29 7.11 13.91
N SER A 35 -23.02 8.29 13.35
CA SER A 35 -23.55 9.54 13.89
C SER A 35 -25.07 9.45 13.85
N SER A 36 -25.70 9.31 15.01
CA SER A 36 -27.13 9.56 15.18
C SER A 36 -27.39 10.95 14.62
N SER A 37 -28.30 11.06 13.65
CA SER A 37 -28.77 12.34 13.16
C SER A 37 -29.21 13.21 14.34
N SER A 38 -28.80 14.48 14.32
CA SER A 38 -29.19 15.59 15.19
C SER A 38 -28.96 15.41 16.71
N HIS A 39 -27.91 16.02 17.24
CA HIS A 39 -27.99 17.31 17.93
C HIS A 39 -26.60 17.73 18.40
N ALA A 40 -26.27 19.00 18.15
CA ALA A 40 -25.05 19.63 18.63
C ALA A 40 -24.93 19.49 20.15
N SER A 41 -23.79 19.02 20.63
CA SER A 41 -23.31 19.32 21.97
C SER A 41 -21.79 19.33 21.93
N SER A 42 -21.27 20.54 21.86
CA SER A 42 -19.89 20.90 22.06
C SER A 42 -19.47 20.59 23.50
N SER A 43 -18.59 19.62 23.67
CA SER A 43 -17.68 19.60 24.81
C SER A 43 -16.39 18.91 24.39
N ALA A 44 -15.33 19.71 24.28
CA ALA A 44 -13.96 19.24 24.11
C ALA A 44 -13.51 18.54 25.40
N GLN A 45 -13.87 17.27 25.52
CA GLN A 45 -13.02 16.28 26.20
C GLN A 45 -12.28 15.54 25.10
N GLU A 46 -11.01 15.20 25.33
CA GLU A 46 -10.24 14.25 24.50
C GLU A 46 -11.02 12.94 24.44
N GLN A 47 -11.99 12.85 23.53
CA GLN A 47 -12.69 11.63 23.22
C GLN A 47 -11.65 10.74 22.55
N VAL A 48 -11.23 9.70 23.27
CA VAL A 48 -10.51 8.57 22.69
C VAL A 48 -11.34 8.11 21.49
N VAL A 49 -10.84 8.37 20.29
CA VAL A 49 -11.53 8.00 19.05
C VAL A 49 -11.55 6.47 19.01
N PRO A 50 -12.74 5.83 19.05
CA PRO A 50 -12.82 4.37 19.09
C PRO A 50 -12.20 3.77 17.83
N SER A 51 -11.47 2.66 17.99
CA SER A 51 -10.81 2.01 16.85
C SER A 51 -11.83 1.47 15.83
N ALA A 52 -11.42 1.30 14.57
CA ALA A 52 -12.29 0.70 13.55
C ALA A 52 -12.83 -0.69 13.96
N LEU A 53 -12.01 -1.48 14.67
CA LEU A 53 -12.42 -2.78 15.20
C LEU A 53 -13.50 -2.64 16.27
N GLU A 54 -13.35 -1.70 17.20
CA GLU A 54 -14.32 -1.41 18.25
C GLU A 54 -15.66 -0.93 17.67
N ILE A 55 -15.60 -0.02 16.69
CA ILE A 55 -16.80 0.44 15.97
C ILE A 55 -17.46 -0.75 15.26
N LEU A 56 -16.71 -1.59 14.54
CA LEU A 56 -17.28 -2.73 13.84
C LEU A 56 -17.91 -3.76 14.80
N LEU A 57 -17.24 -4.05 15.93
CA LEU A 57 -17.76 -4.94 16.96
C LEU A 57 -19.06 -4.40 17.58
N SER A 58 -19.16 -3.09 17.82
CA SER A 58 -20.39 -2.48 18.30
C SER A 58 -21.54 -2.63 17.29
N ARG A 59 -21.25 -2.43 16.00
CA ARG A 59 -22.22 -2.59 14.90
C ARG A 59 -22.68 -4.04 14.73
N VAL A 60 -21.78 -5.01 14.93
CA VAL A 60 -22.09 -6.45 14.87
C VAL A 60 -23.10 -6.86 15.94
N HIS A 61 -23.26 -6.12 17.04
CA HIS A 61 -24.30 -6.40 18.03
C HIS A 61 -25.70 -6.49 17.41
N CYS A 62 -26.00 -5.64 16.41
CA CYS A 62 -27.26 -5.72 15.65
C CYS A 62 -27.47 -7.07 14.95
N VAL A 63 -26.39 -7.75 14.54
CA VAL A 63 -26.43 -9.08 13.93
C VAL A 63 -26.70 -10.16 14.97
N LEU A 64 -26.13 -10.02 16.17
CA LEU A 64 -26.29 -10.98 17.27
C LEU A 64 -27.72 -10.95 17.83
N ASP A 65 -28.30 -9.75 17.90
CA ASP A 65 -29.67 -9.52 18.39
C ASP A 65 -30.75 -9.86 17.35
N ALA A 66 -30.35 -10.07 16.09
CA ALA A 66 -31.30 -10.41 15.03
C ALA A 66 -32.00 -11.75 15.32
N ASP A 67 -33.34 -11.70 15.35
CA ASP A 67 -34.20 -12.88 15.43
C ASP A 67 -34.31 -13.52 14.04
N THR A 68 -33.40 -14.44 13.72
CA THR A 68 -33.25 -15.04 12.39
C THR A 68 -33.34 -16.56 12.42
N ASP A 69 -33.90 -17.13 11.35
CA ASP A 69 -33.92 -18.57 11.08
C ASP A 69 -32.52 -19.12 10.73
N ARG A 70 -31.61 -18.25 10.27
CA ARG A 70 -30.22 -18.56 9.91
C ARG A 70 -29.29 -18.68 11.14
N LYS A 71 -29.67 -19.49 12.13
CA LYS A 71 -29.01 -19.59 13.45
C LYS A 71 -27.52 -19.94 13.37
N THR A 72 -27.12 -20.88 12.49
CA THR A 72 -25.71 -21.30 12.38
C THR A 72 -24.82 -20.19 11.84
N ALA A 73 -25.29 -19.42 10.86
CA ALA A 73 -24.56 -18.27 10.32
C ALA A 73 -24.40 -17.16 11.37
N LYS A 74 -25.47 -16.89 12.14
CA LYS A 74 -25.41 -15.93 13.26
C LYS A 74 -24.39 -16.36 14.31
N GLU A 75 -24.38 -17.65 14.67
CA GLU A 75 -23.44 -18.20 15.65
C GLU A 75 -21.98 -18.11 15.19
N ALA A 76 -21.71 -18.34 13.90
CA ALA A 76 -20.36 -18.16 13.37
C ALA A 76 -19.87 -16.71 13.49
N ILE A 77 -20.75 -15.72 13.22
CA ILE A 77 -20.44 -14.29 13.42
C ILE A 77 -20.26 -13.97 14.91
N ASN A 78 -21.05 -14.58 15.79
CA ASN A 78 -20.89 -14.45 17.24
C ASN A 78 -19.50 -14.90 17.71
N LEU A 79 -19.10 -16.13 17.34
CA LEU A 79 -17.79 -16.68 17.67
C LEU A 79 -16.65 -15.80 17.13
N LEU A 80 -16.73 -15.39 15.86
CA LEU A 80 -15.77 -14.44 15.28
C LEU A 80 -15.71 -13.12 16.05
N SER A 81 -16.86 -12.57 16.47
CA SER A 81 -16.89 -11.33 17.25
C SER A 81 -16.22 -11.51 18.62
N GLN A 82 -16.33 -12.68 19.24
CA GLN A 82 -15.67 -12.98 20.51
C GLN A 82 -14.15 -13.08 20.33
N ASP A 83 -13.69 -13.79 19.29
CA ASP A 83 -12.26 -13.85 18.94
C ASP A 83 -11.69 -12.44 18.73
N MET A 84 -12.44 -11.57 18.03
CA MET A 84 -11.99 -10.21 17.76
C MET A 84 -12.04 -9.29 18.98
N ARG A 85 -12.92 -9.53 19.96
CA ARG A 85 -12.87 -8.83 21.26
C ARG A 85 -11.58 -9.15 22.00
N HIS A 86 -11.09 -10.39 21.92
CA HIS A 86 -9.78 -10.74 22.49
C HIS A 86 -8.64 -10.02 21.78
N VAL A 87 -8.69 -9.92 20.45
CA VAL A 87 -7.71 -9.13 19.67
C VAL A 87 -7.72 -7.66 20.08
N LEU A 88 -8.91 -7.06 20.23
CA LEU A 88 -9.05 -5.67 20.67
C LEU A 88 -8.43 -5.45 22.07
N GLN A 89 -8.62 -6.41 22.99
CA GLN A 89 -8.04 -6.35 24.35
C GLN A 89 -6.52 -6.41 24.38
N GLU A 90 -5.86 -6.97 23.35
CA GLU A 90 -4.40 -6.96 23.25
C GLU A 90 -3.81 -5.56 22.99
N GLY A 91 -4.62 -4.61 22.49
CA GLY A 91 -4.20 -3.22 22.27
C GLY A 91 -3.15 -3.01 21.18
N LYS A 92 -2.85 -4.03 20.36
CA LYS A 92 -1.86 -3.95 19.26
C LYS A 92 -2.54 -3.45 17.99
N GLU A 93 -2.10 -2.29 17.48
CA GLU A 93 -2.72 -1.62 16.32
C GLU A 93 -2.77 -2.52 15.08
N ASP A 94 -1.65 -3.16 14.71
CA ASP A 94 -1.58 -4.04 13.54
C ASP A 94 -2.56 -5.21 13.65
N LYS A 95 -2.65 -5.82 14.83
CA LYS A 95 -3.62 -6.89 15.09
C LYS A 95 -5.05 -6.38 15.03
N CYS A 96 -5.31 -5.15 15.48
CA CYS A 96 -6.64 -4.54 15.37
C CYS A 96 -7.02 -4.29 13.91
N LYS A 97 -6.07 -3.88 13.06
CA LYS A 97 -6.28 -3.73 11.61
C LYS A 97 -6.59 -5.09 10.97
N GLU A 98 -5.80 -6.12 11.25
CA GLU A 98 -6.05 -7.49 10.77
C GLU A 98 -7.40 -8.02 11.24
N GLY A 99 -7.73 -7.84 12.53
CA GLY A 99 -9.00 -8.25 13.11
C GLY A 99 -10.20 -7.52 12.50
N THR A 100 -10.04 -6.24 12.16
CA THR A 100 -11.05 -5.45 11.44
C THR A 100 -11.33 -6.06 10.08
N GLN A 101 -10.28 -6.35 9.29
CA GLN A 101 -10.42 -6.98 7.97
C GLN A 101 -11.04 -8.38 8.07
N PHE A 102 -10.66 -9.15 9.10
CA PHE A 102 -11.19 -10.49 9.31
C PHE A 102 -12.71 -10.47 9.58
N LEU A 103 -13.17 -9.60 10.50
CA LEU A 103 -14.59 -9.47 10.83
C LEU A 103 -15.39 -8.83 9.69
N LEU A 104 -14.85 -7.81 9.03
CA LEU A 104 -15.47 -7.17 7.88
C LEU A 104 -15.64 -8.17 6.73
N GLY A 105 -14.62 -8.96 6.44
CA GLY A 105 -14.66 -10.01 5.42
C GLY A 105 -15.70 -11.09 5.72
N ALA A 106 -15.89 -11.46 6.98
CA ALA A 106 -16.95 -12.39 7.39
C ALA A 106 -18.36 -11.84 7.12
N LEU A 107 -18.60 -10.56 7.46
CA LEU A 107 -19.87 -9.87 7.20
C LEU A 107 -20.14 -9.75 5.70
N LEU A 108 -19.14 -9.32 4.93
CA LEU A 108 -19.24 -9.20 3.48
C LEU A 108 -19.47 -10.55 2.80
N HIS A 109 -18.76 -11.60 3.22
CA HIS A 109 -18.96 -12.95 2.72
C HIS A 109 -20.43 -13.37 2.91
N ARG A 110 -20.99 -13.17 4.12
CA ARG A 110 -22.39 -13.55 4.37
C ARG A 110 -23.37 -12.63 3.65
N TYR A 111 -23.09 -11.34 3.51
CA TYR A 111 -23.88 -10.37 2.74
C TYR A 111 -24.03 -10.82 1.27
N PHE A 112 -22.92 -11.07 0.57
CA PHE A 112 -22.94 -11.52 -0.82
C PHE A 112 -23.50 -12.93 -0.95
N ARG A 113 -23.21 -13.81 -0.01
CA ARG A 113 -23.77 -15.16 -0.01
C ARG A 113 -25.30 -15.15 0.09
N LEU A 114 -25.86 -14.27 0.91
CA LEU A 114 -27.31 -14.08 0.99
C LEU A 114 -27.88 -13.54 -0.32
N LEU A 115 -27.25 -12.55 -0.97
CA LEU A 115 -27.71 -12.11 -2.29
C LEU A 115 -27.74 -13.27 -3.30
N ASN A 116 -26.66 -14.05 -3.38
CA ASN A 116 -26.55 -15.17 -4.32
C ASN A 116 -27.53 -16.33 -3.99
N GLU A 117 -27.88 -16.55 -2.71
CA GLU A 117 -28.91 -17.53 -2.31
C GLU A 117 -30.30 -17.13 -2.83
N TYR A 118 -30.60 -15.83 -2.86
CA TYR A 118 -31.89 -15.29 -3.27
C TYR A 118 -31.99 -15.01 -4.79
N ASP A 119 -30.86 -14.87 -5.49
CA ASP A 119 -30.79 -14.61 -6.94
C ASP A 119 -30.91 -15.86 -7.81
N LYS A 120 -30.76 -17.06 -7.24
CA LYS A 120 -30.82 -18.31 -8.02
C LYS A 120 -32.22 -18.56 -8.57
N PRO A 121 -32.42 -18.61 -9.91
CA PRO A 121 -33.68 -19.07 -10.48
C PRO A 121 -33.83 -20.58 -10.21
N LYS A 122 -34.99 -21.00 -9.68
CA LYS A 122 -35.41 -22.40 -9.74
C LYS A 122 -36.55 -22.58 -10.74
N PHE A 123 -36.50 -23.73 -11.41
CA PHE A 123 -37.27 -24.19 -12.56
C PHE A 123 -38.81 -24.27 -12.43
N LEU A 124 -39.43 -23.70 -11.39
CA LEU A 124 -40.89 -23.70 -11.24
C LEU A 124 -41.37 -22.37 -10.62
N PRO A 125 -42.08 -21.52 -11.38
CA PRO A 125 -42.66 -20.30 -10.85
C PRO A 125 -43.90 -20.68 -10.03
N SER A 126 -43.77 -20.73 -8.70
CA SER A 126 -44.94 -20.79 -7.82
C SER A 126 -45.57 -19.40 -7.76
N PHE A 127 -46.76 -19.27 -8.33
CA PHE A 127 -47.43 -18.02 -8.71
C PHE A 127 -48.00 -17.19 -7.53
N TRP A 128 -47.74 -17.55 -6.27
CA TRP A 128 -48.50 -17.02 -5.12
C TRP A 128 -47.68 -16.48 -3.93
N SER A 129 -46.37 -16.38 -4.06
CA SER A 129 -45.58 -15.55 -3.14
C SER A 129 -44.33 -15.07 -3.87
N SER A 130 -43.86 -13.86 -3.59
CA SER A 130 -42.46 -13.51 -3.85
C SER A 130 -41.69 -13.63 -2.53
N PRO A 131 -41.38 -14.86 -2.05
CA PRO A 131 -40.65 -15.08 -0.80
C PRO A 131 -39.14 -14.87 -1.01
N TYR A 132 -38.70 -14.73 -2.26
CA TYR A 132 -37.30 -14.67 -2.66
C TYR A 132 -36.81 -13.21 -2.78
N ASN A 133 -37.08 -12.43 -1.74
CA ASN A 133 -36.52 -11.08 -1.62
C ASN A 133 -35.56 -11.06 -0.41
N PRO A 134 -34.27 -10.72 -0.58
CA PRO A 134 -33.33 -10.61 0.55
C PRO A 134 -33.82 -9.60 1.60
N LYS A 135 -34.70 -8.65 1.23
CA LYS A 135 -35.38 -7.74 2.16
C LYS A 135 -36.18 -8.46 3.27
N ASN A 136 -36.61 -9.69 3.03
CA ASN A 136 -37.35 -10.50 4.01
C ASN A 136 -36.41 -11.28 4.95
N CYS A 137 -35.10 -11.30 4.68
CA CYS A 137 -34.12 -11.99 5.52
C CYS A 137 -33.62 -11.08 6.65
N ARG A 138 -34.05 -11.35 7.88
CA ARG A 138 -33.66 -10.54 9.05
C ARG A 138 -32.14 -10.51 9.28
N LEU A 139 -31.44 -11.62 8.99
CA LEU A 139 -29.98 -11.65 9.05
C LEU A 139 -29.35 -10.72 7.98
N PHE A 140 -29.90 -10.67 6.78
CA PHE A 140 -29.42 -9.78 5.72
C PHE A 140 -29.55 -8.31 6.13
N LEU A 141 -30.71 -7.91 6.66
CA LEU A 141 -30.95 -6.55 7.16
C LEU A 141 -29.98 -6.17 8.28
N ALA A 142 -29.77 -7.08 9.23
CA ALA A 142 -28.85 -6.85 10.33
C ALA A 142 -27.40 -6.69 9.87
N ILE A 143 -26.97 -7.50 8.88
CA ILE A 143 -25.64 -7.38 8.28
C ILE A 143 -25.50 -6.06 7.52
N ARG A 144 -26.50 -5.63 6.75
CA ARG A 144 -26.50 -4.32 6.08
C ARG A 144 -26.32 -3.18 7.07
N LYS A 145 -27.08 -3.21 8.16
CA LYS A 145 -26.97 -2.23 9.25
C LYS A 145 -25.57 -2.25 9.88
N ALA A 146 -25.00 -3.44 10.09
CA ALA A 146 -23.64 -3.57 10.61
C ALA A 146 -22.57 -3.04 9.63
N LEU A 147 -22.81 -3.15 8.33
CA LEU A 147 -22.00 -2.55 7.28
C LEU A 147 -22.27 -1.05 7.09
N GLY A 148 -23.13 -0.43 7.90
CA GLY A 148 -23.44 1.01 7.80
C GLY A 148 -24.08 1.40 6.46
N LEU A 149 -24.79 0.47 5.82
CA LEU A 149 -25.52 0.72 4.57
C LEU A 149 -26.86 1.40 4.86
N PRO A 150 -27.41 2.17 3.90
CA PRO A 150 -28.72 2.79 4.08
C PRO A 150 -29.83 1.77 4.38
N ASP A 151 -30.73 2.15 5.29
CA ASP A 151 -31.93 1.37 5.62
C ASP A 151 -32.93 1.36 4.45
N ASP A 152 -32.90 2.40 3.61
CA ASP A 152 -33.70 2.47 2.39
C ASP A 152 -33.23 1.40 1.39
N MET A 153 -34.16 0.51 1.05
CA MET A 153 -33.96 -0.54 0.05
C MET A 153 -34.92 -0.34 -1.13
N SER A 154 -34.88 0.81 -1.80
CA SER A 154 -35.55 1.02 -3.11
C SER A 154 -35.08 0.03 -4.19
N GLY A 155 -35.64 0.08 -5.40
CA GLY A 155 -35.38 -0.90 -6.47
C GLY A 155 -33.89 -1.06 -6.86
N ASP A 156 -33.09 -0.02 -6.69
CA ASP A 156 -31.67 0.10 -7.02
C ASP A 156 -30.73 -0.06 -5.81
N PHE A 157 -31.24 -0.53 -4.66
CA PHE A 157 -30.45 -0.62 -3.43
C PHE A 157 -29.12 -1.36 -3.60
N ARG A 158 -29.07 -2.39 -4.46
CA ARG A 158 -27.86 -3.20 -4.66
C ARG A 158 -26.76 -2.37 -5.28
N THR A 159 -27.08 -1.56 -6.28
CA THR A 159 -26.13 -0.65 -6.91
C THR A 159 -25.61 0.36 -5.88
N ARG A 160 -26.50 0.98 -5.10
CA ARG A 160 -26.11 1.94 -4.05
C ARG A 160 -25.25 1.31 -2.95
N ASP A 161 -25.60 0.10 -2.51
CA ASP A 161 -24.80 -0.66 -1.54
C ASP A 161 -23.42 -0.96 -2.12
N LEU A 162 -23.34 -1.33 -3.40
CA LEU A 162 -22.12 -1.69 -4.10
C LEU A 162 -21.23 -0.51 -4.48
N GLU A 163 -21.79 0.69 -4.62
CA GLU A 163 -21.06 1.96 -4.73
C GLU A 163 -20.44 2.32 -3.37
N ARG A 164 -21.20 2.13 -2.29
CA ARG A 164 -20.73 2.40 -0.92
C ARG A 164 -19.72 1.36 -0.43
N LEU A 165 -19.89 0.10 -0.82
CA LEU A 165 -18.94 -1.00 -0.59
C LEU A 165 -17.97 -1.08 -1.78
N ASP A 166 -17.00 -0.17 -1.80
CA ASP A 166 -16.01 -0.11 -2.87
C ASP A 166 -15.29 -1.46 -3.09
N VAL A 167 -14.96 -1.75 -4.35
CA VAL A 167 -14.40 -3.05 -4.77
C VAL A 167 -13.14 -3.40 -3.99
N THR A 168 -12.28 -2.42 -3.74
CA THR A 168 -11.00 -2.64 -3.03
C THR A 168 -11.24 -3.07 -1.60
N THR A 169 -12.14 -2.40 -0.88
CA THR A 169 -12.50 -2.78 0.49
C THR A 169 -13.07 -4.18 0.53
N VAL A 170 -13.99 -4.48 -0.39
CA VAL A 170 -14.64 -5.79 -0.45
C VAL A 170 -13.62 -6.90 -0.71
N VAL A 171 -12.82 -6.76 -1.76
CA VAL A 171 -11.83 -7.78 -2.16
C VAL A 171 -10.76 -7.96 -1.08
N THR A 172 -10.25 -6.88 -0.50
CA THR A 172 -9.20 -6.93 0.53
C THR A 172 -9.70 -7.64 1.78
N ALA A 173 -10.90 -7.29 2.26
CA ALA A 173 -11.51 -7.91 3.43
C ALA A 173 -11.84 -9.40 3.18
N LEU A 174 -12.38 -9.74 2.00
CA LEU A 174 -12.70 -11.13 1.65
C LEU A 174 -11.44 -12.00 1.49
N ILE A 175 -10.36 -11.47 0.89
CA ILE A 175 -9.07 -12.16 0.79
C ILE A 175 -8.47 -12.36 2.19
N ALA A 176 -8.43 -11.31 3.02
CA ALA A 176 -7.94 -11.40 4.39
C ALA A 176 -8.73 -12.45 5.20
N PHE A 177 -10.05 -12.50 5.01
CA PHE A 177 -10.92 -13.50 5.62
C PHE A 177 -10.62 -14.92 5.12
N ARG A 178 -10.51 -15.12 3.80
CA ARG A 178 -10.14 -16.39 3.19
C ARG A 178 -8.82 -16.91 3.73
N ASP A 179 -7.80 -16.07 3.74
CA ASP A 179 -6.44 -16.46 4.10
C ASP A 179 -6.33 -16.75 5.60
N ASN A 180 -7.02 -15.96 6.45
CA ASN A 180 -7.16 -16.27 7.88
C ASN A 180 -7.90 -17.58 8.14
N MET A 181 -8.92 -17.90 7.35
CA MET A 181 -9.67 -19.15 7.48
C MET A 181 -8.84 -20.39 7.09
N LYS A 182 -7.86 -20.23 6.19
CA LYS A 182 -6.91 -21.29 5.82
C LYS A 182 -5.82 -21.52 6.86
N VAL A 183 -5.43 -20.50 7.62
CA VAL A 183 -4.38 -20.63 8.64
C VAL A 183 -4.79 -21.69 9.66
N GLN A 184 -4.06 -22.81 9.69
CA GLN A 184 -4.32 -23.94 10.59
C GLN A 184 -5.77 -24.46 10.52
N ASP A 185 -6.37 -24.44 9.32
CA ASP A 185 -7.76 -24.86 9.10
C ASP A 185 -8.76 -24.19 10.05
N ARG A 186 -8.53 -22.90 10.37
CA ARG A 186 -9.33 -22.13 11.34
C ARG A 186 -10.83 -22.19 11.05
N TYR A 187 -11.25 -22.32 9.79
CA TYR A 187 -12.66 -22.49 9.41
C TYR A 187 -13.37 -23.65 10.13
N LEU A 188 -12.65 -24.70 10.52
CA LEU A 188 -13.19 -25.85 11.27
C LEU A 188 -13.68 -25.47 12.67
N LYS A 189 -13.21 -24.36 13.23
CA LYS A 189 -13.66 -23.85 14.55
C LYS A 189 -15.07 -23.27 14.51
N TYR A 190 -15.60 -22.97 13.32
CA TYR A 190 -16.90 -22.36 13.14
C TYR A 190 -17.84 -23.37 12.47
N PRO A 191 -18.80 -23.98 13.19
CA PRO A 191 -19.63 -25.06 12.66
C PRO A 191 -20.36 -24.74 11.35
N HIS A 192 -20.74 -23.47 11.14
CA HIS A 192 -21.35 -23.02 9.90
C HIS A 192 -20.44 -23.19 8.68
N TYR A 193 -19.15 -22.85 8.81
CA TYR A 193 -18.18 -22.97 7.71
C TYR A 193 -17.66 -24.41 7.59
N ALA A 194 -17.44 -25.10 8.72
CA ALA A 194 -17.04 -26.50 8.74
C ALA A 194 -18.05 -27.43 8.05
N GLY A 195 -19.35 -27.12 8.17
CA GLY A 195 -20.43 -27.88 7.55
C GLY A 195 -20.71 -27.55 6.08
N ASP A 196 -20.05 -26.54 5.50
CA ASP A 196 -20.22 -26.15 4.09
C ASP A 196 -19.03 -26.65 3.26
N SER A 197 -19.22 -27.76 2.55
CA SER A 197 -18.19 -28.37 1.70
C SER A 197 -17.73 -27.47 0.55
N ASN A 198 -18.51 -26.43 0.21
CA ASN A 198 -18.20 -25.47 -0.85
C ASN A 198 -17.82 -24.09 -0.31
N PHE A 199 -17.56 -23.96 1.00
CA PHE A 199 -17.24 -22.67 1.63
C PHE A 199 -16.17 -21.88 0.87
N PHE A 200 -15.00 -22.49 0.60
CA PHE A 200 -13.92 -21.82 -0.12
C PHE A 200 -14.26 -21.56 -1.58
N THR A 201 -15.02 -22.44 -2.23
CA THR A 201 -15.48 -22.23 -3.60
C THR A 201 -16.35 -20.98 -3.68
N TYR A 202 -17.38 -20.88 -2.83
CA TYR A 202 -18.27 -19.72 -2.79
C TYR A 202 -17.54 -18.43 -2.42
N LEU A 203 -16.61 -18.50 -1.47
CA LEU A 203 -15.81 -17.34 -1.10
C LEU A 203 -14.93 -16.86 -2.26
N ASN A 204 -14.31 -17.77 -3.00
CA ASN A 204 -13.51 -17.41 -4.18
C ASN A 204 -14.38 -16.90 -5.33
N ASP A 205 -15.56 -17.48 -5.55
CA ASP A 205 -16.51 -17.00 -6.57
C ASP A 205 -16.91 -15.56 -6.31
N ILE A 206 -17.27 -15.22 -5.05
CA ILE A 206 -17.57 -13.84 -4.65
C ILE A 206 -16.35 -12.94 -4.89
N ILE A 207 -15.15 -13.35 -4.48
CA ILE A 207 -13.93 -12.55 -4.72
C ILE A 207 -13.74 -12.27 -6.22
N ASN A 208 -13.89 -13.29 -7.07
CA ASN A 208 -13.73 -13.16 -8.52
C ASN A 208 -14.78 -12.25 -9.15
N GLU A 209 -16.05 -12.36 -8.72
CA GLU A 209 -17.13 -11.47 -9.16
C GLU A 209 -16.81 -10.01 -8.80
N GLN A 210 -16.28 -9.76 -7.61
CA GLN A 210 -15.93 -8.40 -7.18
C GLN A 210 -14.67 -7.88 -7.90
N LEU A 211 -13.66 -8.72 -8.11
CA LEU A 211 -12.49 -8.38 -8.92
C LEU A 211 -12.86 -7.95 -10.35
N ALA A 212 -13.88 -8.56 -10.94
CA ALA A 212 -14.37 -8.22 -12.28
C ALA A 212 -15.09 -6.86 -12.34
N ARG A 213 -15.56 -6.31 -11.21
CA ARG A 213 -16.32 -5.05 -11.17
C ARG A 213 -15.45 -3.81 -11.35
N ASP A 214 -14.22 -3.80 -10.83
CA ASP A 214 -13.31 -2.66 -11.01
C ASP A 214 -11.84 -3.03 -10.70
N ASN A 215 -11.14 -3.54 -11.72
CA ASN A 215 -9.71 -3.80 -11.62
C ASN A 215 -8.86 -2.49 -11.62
N GLY A 216 -9.46 -1.35 -12.01
CA GLY A 216 -8.77 -0.08 -12.15
C GLY A 216 -8.31 0.48 -10.81
N ILE A 217 -9.22 0.50 -9.82
CA ILE A 217 -8.92 0.99 -8.46
C ILE A 217 -7.94 0.05 -7.74
N LEU A 218 -8.14 -1.26 -7.83
CA LEU A 218 -7.23 -2.24 -7.22
C LEU A 218 -5.80 -2.08 -7.72
N LYS A 219 -5.62 -1.76 -9.01
CA LYS A 219 -4.31 -1.47 -9.59
C LYS A 219 -3.66 -0.22 -8.95
N GLN A 220 -4.45 0.79 -8.55
CA GLN A 220 -3.93 1.96 -7.84
C GLN A 220 -3.34 1.58 -6.48
N TYR A 221 -4.05 0.75 -5.71
CA TYR A 221 -3.55 0.27 -4.43
C TYR A 221 -2.33 -0.64 -4.57
N LYS A 222 -2.24 -1.44 -5.64
CA LYS A 222 -1.01 -2.16 -5.98
C LYS A 222 0.18 -1.21 -6.22
N ALA A 223 -0.04 -0.07 -6.87
CA ALA A 223 0.99 0.95 -7.05
C ALA A 223 1.46 1.53 -5.70
N VAL A 224 0.52 1.83 -4.80
CA VAL A 224 0.80 2.31 -3.44
C VAL A 224 1.60 1.27 -2.64
N ARG A 225 1.19 0.00 -2.64
CA ARG A 225 1.93 -1.08 -1.96
C ARG A 225 3.32 -1.29 -2.54
N PHE A 226 3.47 -1.19 -3.86
CA PHE A 226 4.78 -1.21 -4.51
C PHE A 226 5.69 -0.13 -3.92
N ILE A 227 5.28 1.15 -3.94
CA ILE A 227 6.17 2.23 -3.49
C ILE A 227 6.45 2.18 -1.98
N GLN A 228 5.48 1.74 -1.17
CA GLN A 228 5.68 1.53 0.26
C GLN A 228 6.68 0.40 0.55
N SER A 229 6.54 -0.75 -0.12
CA SER A 229 7.49 -1.86 0.04
C SER A 229 8.88 -1.49 -0.50
N PHE A 230 8.93 -0.74 -1.60
CA PHE A 230 10.15 -0.19 -2.18
C PHE A 230 10.88 0.74 -1.21
N TYR A 231 10.17 1.70 -0.60
CA TYR A 231 10.72 2.59 0.41
C TYR A 231 11.30 1.81 1.60
N ARG A 232 10.53 0.86 2.18
CA ARG A 232 10.99 0.04 3.33
C ARG A 232 12.28 -0.67 3.02
N ARG A 233 12.40 -1.21 1.81
CA ARG A 233 13.59 -1.94 1.40
C ARG A 233 14.80 -1.02 1.23
N VAL A 234 14.61 0.16 0.64
CA VAL A 234 15.67 1.18 0.52
C VAL A 234 16.10 1.70 1.89
N ASP A 235 15.16 1.95 2.81
CA ASP A 235 15.44 2.36 4.19
C ASP A 235 16.25 1.31 4.97
N ALA A 236 15.90 0.02 4.81
CA ALA A 236 16.67 -1.07 5.41
C ALA A 236 18.12 -1.12 4.90
N ASP A 237 18.33 -0.94 3.59
CA ASP A 237 19.67 -0.92 3.00
C ASP A 237 20.45 0.35 3.37
N LEU A 238 19.77 1.50 3.52
CA LEU A 238 20.36 2.74 4.02
C LEU A 238 20.89 2.55 5.45
N LYS A 239 20.06 2.05 6.37
CA LYS A 239 20.44 1.80 7.77
C LYS A 239 21.64 0.87 7.87
N ARG A 240 21.64 -0.22 7.10
CA ARG A 240 22.79 -1.13 7.00
C ARG A 240 24.05 -0.38 6.52
N THR A 241 23.92 0.47 5.52
CA THR A 241 25.05 1.24 4.99
C THR A 241 25.61 2.20 6.04
N GLU A 242 24.77 2.91 6.77
CA GLU A 242 25.16 3.81 7.86
C GLU A 242 25.90 3.07 8.99
N GLU A 243 25.41 1.89 9.38
CA GLU A 243 26.06 1.04 10.38
C GLU A 243 27.46 0.62 9.93
N ILE A 244 27.60 0.15 8.68
CA ILE A 244 28.89 -0.29 8.14
C ILE A 244 29.84 0.89 7.99
N LEU A 245 29.37 2.05 7.50
CA LEU A 245 30.17 3.28 7.43
C LEU A 245 30.65 3.69 8.83
N GLY A 246 29.79 3.66 9.84
CA GLY A 246 30.16 3.99 11.21
C GLY A 246 31.24 3.09 11.79
N ILE A 247 31.18 1.77 11.52
CA ILE A 247 32.22 0.81 11.95
C ILE A 247 33.51 1.03 11.16
N TRP A 248 33.42 1.11 9.84
CA TRP A 248 34.58 1.23 8.96
C TRP A 248 35.32 2.55 9.15
N CYS A 249 34.63 3.68 9.26
CA CYS A 249 35.27 4.98 9.50
C CYS A 249 35.96 5.05 10.87
N LYS A 250 35.45 4.36 11.91
CA LYS A 250 36.16 4.22 13.19
C LYS A 250 37.45 3.43 13.03
N GLN A 251 37.42 2.34 12.26
CA GLN A 251 38.62 1.55 11.96
C GLN A 251 39.64 2.35 11.15
N LEU A 252 39.18 3.12 10.17
CA LEU A 252 40.01 4.03 9.38
C LEU A 252 40.69 5.07 10.28
N ALA A 253 39.95 5.68 11.21
CA ALA A 253 40.49 6.65 12.16
C ALA A 253 41.56 6.07 13.10
N ASN A 254 41.37 4.83 13.54
CA ASN A 254 42.36 4.13 14.37
C ASN A 254 43.63 3.77 13.59
N ALA A 255 43.50 3.34 12.33
CA ALA A 255 44.63 2.97 11.48
C ALA A 255 45.39 4.20 10.94
N HIS A 256 44.68 5.32 10.73
CA HIS A 256 45.20 6.53 10.12
C HIS A 256 44.78 7.77 10.91
N PRO A 257 45.52 8.15 11.98
CA PRO A 257 45.17 9.30 12.82
C PRO A 257 45.12 10.62 12.06
N ASP A 258 45.99 10.82 11.07
CA ASP A 258 46.00 12.02 10.22
C ASP A 258 45.24 11.76 8.90
N PHE A 259 43.93 12.07 8.89
CA PHE A 259 43.09 11.89 7.71
C PHE A 259 43.56 12.70 6.51
N LYS A 260 44.10 13.91 6.72
CA LYS A 260 44.46 14.83 5.62
C LYS A 260 45.62 14.31 4.77
N SER A 261 46.42 13.40 5.32
CA SER A 261 47.50 12.72 4.62
C SER A 261 47.01 11.63 3.66
N LEU A 262 45.75 11.19 3.77
CA LEU A 262 45.21 10.08 2.98
C LEU A 262 44.85 10.53 1.56
N SER A 263 45.27 9.72 0.59
CA SER A 263 44.76 9.79 -0.78
C SER A 263 43.51 8.91 -0.95
N SER A 264 42.75 9.14 -2.02
CA SER A 264 41.61 8.27 -2.38
C SER A 264 42.05 6.80 -2.56
N SER A 265 43.28 6.57 -3.02
CA SER A 265 43.85 5.23 -3.16
C SER A 265 44.03 4.55 -1.79
N ASP A 266 44.52 5.28 -0.79
CA ASP A 266 44.73 4.74 0.56
C ASP A 266 43.40 4.34 1.21
N ILE A 267 42.38 5.19 1.06
CA ILE A 267 41.03 4.94 1.58
C ILE A 267 40.41 3.72 0.90
N LEU A 268 40.52 3.59 -0.43
CA LEU A 268 40.01 2.43 -1.17
C LEU A 268 40.74 1.14 -0.79
N GLN A 269 42.06 1.21 -0.60
CA GLN A 269 42.84 0.05 -0.15
C GLN A 269 42.41 -0.38 1.25
N HIS A 270 42.23 0.57 2.18
CA HIS A 270 41.72 0.28 3.51
C HIS A 270 40.31 -0.33 3.48
N LEU A 271 39.41 0.21 2.65
CA LEU A 271 38.07 -0.37 2.44
C LEU A 271 38.14 -1.83 1.96
N ASN A 272 38.99 -2.12 0.97
CA ASN A 272 39.15 -3.46 0.41
C ASN A 272 39.70 -4.47 1.42
N ASN A 273 40.60 -4.04 2.31
CA ASN A 273 41.20 -4.90 3.33
C ASN A 273 40.26 -5.14 4.52
N THR A 274 39.38 -4.20 4.84
CA THR A 274 38.63 -4.19 6.10
C THR A 274 37.19 -4.65 5.94
N VAL A 275 36.49 -4.23 4.88
CA VAL A 275 35.08 -4.62 4.64
C VAL A 275 35.05 -5.89 3.81
N LYS A 276 34.57 -7.00 4.40
CA LYS A 276 34.59 -8.33 3.74
C LYS A 276 33.56 -8.48 2.63
N SER A 277 32.38 -7.89 2.82
CA SER A 277 31.27 -8.01 1.88
C SER A 277 31.54 -7.23 0.60
N VAL A 278 31.51 -7.93 -0.54
CA VAL A 278 31.73 -7.32 -1.87
C VAL A 278 30.66 -6.28 -2.18
N ALA A 279 29.40 -6.55 -1.82
CA ALA A 279 28.28 -5.64 -2.06
C ALA A 279 28.40 -4.35 -1.23
N ASP A 280 28.78 -4.47 0.04
CA ASP A 280 28.95 -3.31 0.92
C ASP A 280 30.17 -2.48 0.48
N ARG A 281 31.28 -3.14 0.10
CA ARG A 281 32.44 -2.46 -0.50
C ARG A 281 32.06 -1.67 -1.74
N ARG A 282 31.31 -2.27 -2.67
CA ARG A 282 30.89 -1.59 -3.90
C ARG A 282 30.03 -0.36 -3.57
N THR A 283 29.10 -0.51 -2.64
CA THR A 283 28.22 0.59 -2.21
C THR A 283 29.03 1.75 -1.63
N ILE A 284 29.98 1.46 -0.73
CA ILE A 284 30.84 2.50 -0.14
C ILE A 284 31.76 3.11 -1.19
N THR A 285 32.35 2.32 -2.09
CA THR A 285 33.16 2.82 -3.21
C THR A 285 32.36 3.78 -4.10
N ASP A 286 31.13 3.42 -4.48
CA ASP A 286 30.26 4.30 -5.27
C ASP A 286 30.03 5.64 -4.56
N LEU A 287 29.88 5.64 -3.22
CA LEU A 287 29.74 6.87 -2.43
C LEU A 287 31.03 7.69 -2.42
N LEU A 288 32.19 7.05 -2.26
CA LEU A 288 33.49 7.71 -2.28
C LEU A 288 33.77 8.44 -3.59
N LEU A 289 33.27 7.91 -4.71
CA LEU A 289 33.47 8.47 -6.05
C LEU A 289 32.53 9.63 -6.36
N ILE A 290 31.61 10.00 -5.45
CA ILE A 290 30.75 11.17 -5.65
C ILE A 290 31.62 12.44 -5.60
N PRO A 291 31.52 13.35 -6.60
CA PRO A 291 32.39 14.53 -6.70
C PRO A 291 32.46 15.37 -5.42
N SER A 292 31.33 15.55 -4.72
CA SER A 292 31.27 16.30 -3.47
C SER A 292 32.11 15.71 -2.32
N ILE A 293 32.53 14.45 -2.44
CA ILE A 293 33.42 13.74 -1.51
C ILE A 293 34.82 13.65 -2.10
N ALA A 294 34.93 13.07 -3.31
CA ALA A 294 36.20 12.82 -3.98
C ALA A 294 37.05 14.09 -4.14
N ASP A 295 36.43 15.19 -4.57
CA ASP A 295 37.14 16.44 -4.88
C ASP A 295 37.54 17.21 -3.61
N LYS A 296 36.85 16.93 -2.49
CA LYS A 296 37.00 17.66 -1.22
C LYS A 296 37.72 16.86 -0.14
N LEU A 297 38.25 15.68 -0.47
CA LEU A 297 38.84 14.76 0.49
C LEU A 297 39.94 15.42 1.36
N LYS A 298 40.80 16.24 0.75
CA LYS A 298 41.92 16.94 1.42
C LYS A 298 41.47 18.02 2.41
N GLU A 299 40.22 18.48 2.28
CA GLU A 299 39.65 19.53 3.13
C GLU A 299 38.92 18.95 4.35
N MET A 300 38.69 17.64 4.38
CA MET A 300 37.93 16.96 5.42
C MET A 300 38.83 16.45 6.56
N ASP A 301 38.23 16.27 7.73
CA ASP A 301 38.73 15.38 8.78
C ASP A 301 37.85 14.11 8.84
N HIS A 302 38.17 13.18 9.74
CA HIS A 302 37.40 11.94 9.90
C HIS A 302 35.91 12.15 10.13
N ALA A 303 35.54 13.18 10.92
CA ALA A 303 34.15 13.46 11.26
C ALA A 303 33.39 14.06 10.07
N ALA A 304 33.99 15.04 9.39
CA ALA A 304 33.45 15.65 8.18
C ALA A 304 33.31 14.63 7.05
N PHE A 305 34.28 13.73 6.89
CA PHE A 305 34.23 12.65 5.91
C PHE A 305 33.08 11.68 6.18
N LEU A 306 32.94 11.17 7.41
CA LEU A 306 31.82 10.30 7.77
C LEU A 306 30.47 11.02 7.56
N SER A 307 30.37 12.28 7.95
CA SER A 307 29.16 13.08 7.74
C SER A 307 28.84 13.25 6.25
N ALA A 308 29.85 13.46 5.40
CA ALA A 308 29.67 13.60 3.96
C ALA A 308 29.23 12.28 3.31
N MET A 309 29.84 11.16 3.72
CA MET A 309 29.46 9.81 3.27
C MET A 309 28.02 9.46 3.65
N ASN A 310 27.61 9.72 4.89
CA ASN A 310 26.24 9.50 5.35
C ASN A 310 25.26 10.38 4.58
N LYS A 311 25.55 11.68 4.42
CA LYS A 311 24.70 12.59 3.64
C LYS A 311 24.55 12.12 2.19
N ALA A 312 25.64 11.67 1.55
CA ALA A 312 25.59 11.14 0.21
C ALA A 312 24.77 9.84 0.10
N SER A 313 24.86 8.98 1.12
CA SER A 313 24.06 7.75 1.21
C SER A 313 22.56 8.06 1.34
N VAL A 314 22.18 9.00 2.21
CA VAL A 314 20.80 9.48 2.36
C VAL A 314 20.28 10.08 1.05
N ASN A 315 21.06 10.96 0.41
CA ASN A 315 20.68 11.54 -0.88
C ASN A 315 20.48 10.47 -1.96
N ARG A 316 21.38 9.48 -2.03
CA ARG A 316 21.25 8.36 -2.98
C ARG A 316 19.98 7.57 -2.72
N ALA A 317 19.69 7.21 -1.47
CA ALA A 317 18.47 6.51 -1.08
C ALA A 317 17.20 7.31 -1.46
N GLN A 318 17.21 8.61 -1.20
CA GLN A 318 16.13 9.53 -1.55
C GLN A 318 15.85 9.53 -3.06
N TYR A 319 16.88 9.69 -3.89
CA TYR A 319 16.69 9.66 -5.35
C TYR A 319 16.34 8.27 -5.90
N ILE A 320 16.75 7.17 -5.24
CA ILE A 320 16.28 5.83 -5.60
C ILE A 320 14.76 5.73 -5.40
N VAL A 321 14.23 6.19 -4.26
CA VAL A 321 12.78 6.20 -3.99
C VAL A 321 12.05 7.10 -4.99
N VAL A 322 12.58 8.28 -5.30
CA VAL A 322 12.04 9.15 -6.36
C VAL A 322 11.97 8.39 -7.69
N GLY A 323 12.98 7.58 -8.04
CA GLY A 323 12.94 6.74 -9.23
C GLY A 323 11.78 5.75 -9.21
N GLY A 324 11.46 5.18 -8.04
CA GLY A 324 10.27 4.36 -7.84
C GLY A 324 8.96 5.10 -8.16
N TYR A 325 8.82 6.34 -7.68
CA TYR A 325 7.69 7.21 -8.00
C TYR A 325 7.61 7.54 -9.50
N VAL A 326 8.74 7.89 -10.12
CA VAL A 326 8.81 8.19 -11.56
C VAL A 326 8.34 6.99 -12.39
N LEU A 327 8.67 5.75 -12.00
CA LEU A 327 8.19 4.56 -12.70
C LEU A 327 6.67 4.42 -12.64
N LEU A 328 6.03 4.79 -11.53
CA LEU A 328 4.58 4.82 -11.42
C LEU A 328 3.98 5.91 -12.30
N LEU A 329 4.52 7.14 -12.23
CA LEU A 329 4.07 8.28 -13.05
C LEU A 329 4.18 7.98 -14.56
N GLN A 330 5.29 7.40 -14.99
CA GLN A 330 5.55 7.07 -16.41
C GLN A 330 4.83 5.80 -16.89
N SER A 331 4.19 5.04 -16.00
CA SER A 331 3.40 3.88 -16.41
C SER A 331 2.11 4.24 -17.15
N GLN A 332 1.62 5.48 -16.98
CA GLN A 332 0.31 5.95 -17.45
C GLN A 332 -0.88 5.05 -17.01
N ALA A 333 -0.65 4.18 -16.03
CA ALA A 333 -1.64 3.23 -15.52
C ALA A 333 -2.21 3.64 -14.16
N ILE A 334 -1.77 4.79 -13.64
CA ILE A 334 -2.27 5.36 -12.40
C ILE A 334 -3.39 6.38 -12.67
N SER A 335 -4.35 6.50 -11.76
CA SER A 335 -5.47 7.43 -11.88
C SER A 335 -5.03 8.89 -11.63
N PRO A 336 -5.80 9.88 -12.09
CA PRO A 336 -5.51 11.30 -11.80
C PRO A 336 -5.39 11.60 -10.30
N GLU A 337 -6.20 10.96 -9.45
CA GLU A 337 -6.18 11.11 -8.00
C GLU A 337 -4.85 10.58 -7.42
N LEU A 338 -4.43 9.37 -7.77
CA LEU A 338 -3.14 8.84 -7.30
C LEU A 338 -1.97 9.65 -7.87
N ASN A 339 -2.08 10.12 -9.12
CA ASN A 339 -1.06 10.97 -9.72
C ASN A 339 -0.88 12.27 -8.92
N PHE A 340 -1.98 12.92 -8.54
CA PHE A 340 -1.97 14.10 -7.67
C PHE A 340 -1.29 13.82 -6.32
N GLU A 341 -1.68 12.73 -5.64
CA GLU A 341 -1.10 12.36 -4.34
C GLU A 341 0.40 12.03 -4.42
N ILE A 342 0.86 11.46 -5.54
CA ILE A 342 2.29 11.24 -5.79
C ILE A 342 3.03 12.57 -5.96
N HIS A 343 2.47 13.53 -6.71
CA HIS A 343 3.10 14.85 -6.89
C HIS A 343 3.22 15.61 -5.56
N GLU A 344 2.16 15.61 -4.76
CA GLU A 344 2.17 16.19 -3.42
C GLU A 344 3.21 15.50 -2.51
N SER A 345 3.32 14.17 -2.59
CA SER A 345 4.33 13.40 -1.83
C SER A 345 5.77 13.71 -2.26
N LEU A 346 5.97 14.12 -3.51
CA LEU A 346 7.24 14.61 -4.03
C LEU A 346 7.48 16.10 -3.74
N GLY A 347 6.55 16.77 -3.06
CA GLY A 347 6.63 18.20 -2.75
C GLY A 347 6.49 19.10 -3.97
N LEU A 348 5.90 18.59 -5.06
CA LEU A 348 5.63 19.35 -6.27
C LEU A 348 4.30 20.08 -6.11
N ARG A 349 4.26 21.36 -6.50
CA ARG A 349 3.00 22.10 -6.56
C ARG A 349 2.17 21.59 -7.75
N LEU A 350 0.85 21.81 -7.72
CA LEU A 350 -0.11 21.46 -8.79
C LEU A 350 0.31 21.84 -10.22
N SER A 351 1.12 22.89 -10.39
CA SER A 351 1.61 23.36 -11.70
C SER A 351 3.03 22.91 -12.03
N GLU A 352 3.72 22.26 -11.10
CA GLU A 352 5.10 21.82 -11.24
C GLU A 352 5.14 20.37 -11.72
N GLN A 353 5.93 20.14 -12.76
CA GLN A 353 6.22 18.81 -13.27
C GLN A 353 7.72 18.56 -13.20
N LEU A 354 8.09 17.31 -12.97
CA LEU A 354 9.47 16.88 -13.11
C LEU A 354 9.89 17.03 -14.57
N THR A 355 11.06 17.62 -14.81
CA THR A 355 11.65 17.59 -16.15
C THR A 355 12.10 16.18 -16.51
N ASP A 356 12.31 15.88 -17.79
CA ASP A 356 12.82 14.57 -18.20
C ASP A 356 14.17 14.23 -17.55
N ILE A 357 15.00 15.25 -17.28
CA ILE A 357 16.27 15.09 -16.58
C ILE A 357 16.03 14.73 -15.11
N ASP A 358 15.11 15.42 -14.44
CA ASP A 358 14.73 15.14 -13.05
C ASP A 358 14.13 13.73 -12.90
N MET A 359 13.57 13.17 -13.98
CA MET A 359 13.05 11.79 -14.02
C MET A 359 14.10 10.75 -14.38
N TYR A 360 14.99 11.05 -15.33
CA TYR A 360 15.94 10.10 -15.90
C TYR A 360 16.96 9.60 -14.85
N TYR A 361 17.60 10.52 -14.13
CA TYR A 361 18.65 10.14 -13.18
C TYR A 361 18.13 9.29 -12.01
N PRO A 362 16.99 9.60 -11.38
CA PRO A 362 16.38 8.73 -10.38
C PRO A 362 16.10 7.31 -10.89
N VAL A 363 15.53 7.17 -12.09
CA VAL A 363 15.27 5.84 -12.67
C VAL A 363 16.57 5.11 -13.00
N TYR A 364 17.61 5.82 -13.44
CA TYR A 364 18.92 5.23 -13.67
C TYR A 364 19.54 4.71 -12.36
N LEU A 365 19.38 5.46 -11.27
CA LEU A 365 19.80 5.01 -9.95
C LEU A 365 19.04 3.76 -9.49
N VAL A 366 17.75 3.65 -9.80
CA VAL A 366 16.97 2.41 -9.56
C VAL A 366 17.55 1.24 -10.35
N GLU A 367 17.85 1.40 -11.65
CA GLU A 367 18.48 0.35 -12.45
C GLU A 367 19.80 -0.13 -11.82
N LYS A 368 20.69 0.80 -11.46
CA LYS A 368 21.97 0.48 -10.82
C LYS A 368 21.82 -0.16 -9.45
N TYR A 369 20.84 0.29 -8.68
CA TYR A 369 20.55 -0.29 -7.39
C TYR A 369 20.05 -1.73 -7.51
N MET A 370 19.22 -2.04 -8.52
CA MET A 370 18.69 -3.37 -8.78
C MET A 370 19.73 -4.35 -9.34
N GLU A 371 20.67 -3.88 -10.17
CA GLU A 371 21.82 -4.69 -10.63
C GLU A 371 22.65 -5.22 -9.45
N ASN A 372 22.78 -4.41 -8.40
CA ASN A 372 23.58 -4.71 -7.21
C ASN A 372 22.82 -5.51 -6.15
N ASN A 373 21.49 -5.47 -6.15
CA ASN A 373 20.63 -6.11 -5.15
C ASN A 373 19.76 -7.20 -5.79
N ARG A 374 20.37 -8.34 -6.12
CA ARG A 374 19.63 -9.44 -6.79
C ARG A 374 18.56 -10.09 -5.89
N ALA A 375 18.64 -9.96 -4.57
CA ALA A 375 17.64 -10.45 -3.62
C ALA A 375 16.64 -9.37 -3.18
N PHE A 376 16.37 -8.38 -4.03
CA PHE A 376 15.43 -7.29 -3.75
C PHE A 376 13.99 -7.78 -3.76
N ASP A 377 13.41 -7.91 -2.56
CA ASP A 377 12.06 -8.38 -2.31
C ASP A 377 11.14 -7.19 -2.03
N VAL A 378 10.27 -6.88 -2.99
CA VAL A 378 9.26 -5.81 -2.95
C VAL A 378 7.98 -6.32 -3.62
N ASP A 379 6.85 -5.67 -3.34
CA ASP A 379 5.57 -6.01 -3.97
C ASP A 379 5.56 -5.56 -5.44
N TYR A 380 5.83 -6.48 -6.36
CA TYR A 380 5.84 -6.20 -7.80
C TYR A 380 4.45 -6.32 -8.46
N ASP A 381 3.37 -6.56 -7.71
CA ASP A 381 2.05 -6.88 -8.26
C ASP A 381 1.53 -5.83 -9.25
N PHE A 382 1.89 -4.55 -9.05
CA PHE A 382 1.52 -3.48 -9.97
C PHE A 382 2.09 -3.68 -11.38
N PHE A 383 3.33 -4.16 -11.45
CA PHE A 383 4.04 -4.47 -12.70
C PHE A 383 3.84 -5.92 -13.14
N GLY A 384 2.98 -6.68 -12.44
CA GLY A 384 2.75 -8.11 -12.64
C GLY A 384 3.79 -8.97 -11.92
N ASP A 385 5.07 -8.73 -12.19
CA ASP A 385 6.18 -9.40 -11.53
C ASP A 385 7.49 -8.59 -11.65
N ARG A 386 8.60 -9.16 -11.16
CA ARG A 386 9.93 -8.55 -11.27
C ARG A 386 10.40 -8.34 -12.72
N SER A 387 10.00 -9.21 -13.64
CA SER A 387 10.35 -9.09 -15.06
C SER A 387 9.63 -7.90 -15.69
N GLY A 388 8.35 -7.72 -15.39
CA GLY A 388 7.54 -6.57 -15.77
C GLY A 388 8.12 -5.27 -15.22
N PHE A 389 8.51 -5.25 -13.95
CA PHE A 389 9.21 -4.11 -13.36
C PHE A 389 10.51 -3.76 -14.09
N ASN A 390 11.39 -4.74 -14.32
CA ASN A 390 12.66 -4.52 -15.04
C ASN A 390 12.43 -4.00 -16.47
N THR A 391 11.39 -4.50 -17.13
CA THR A 391 10.98 -4.02 -18.47
C THR A 391 10.55 -2.56 -18.41
N GLN A 392 9.75 -2.19 -17.41
CA GLN A 392 9.30 -0.81 -17.22
C GLN A 392 10.47 0.13 -16.93
N VAL A 393 11.45 -0.27 -16.12
CA VAL A 393 12.68 0.50 -15.87
C VAL A 393 13.40 0.81 -17.17
N LYS A 394 13.69 -0.22 -17.97
CA LYS A 394 14.42 -0.05 -19.25
C LYS A 394 13.64 0.80 -20.24
N ARG A 395 12.34 0.56 -20.38
CA ARG A 395 11.47 1.35 -21.28
C ARG A 395 11.47 2.82 -20.88
N THR A 396 11.33 3.10 -19.60
CA THR A 396 11.31 4.48 -19.06
C THR A 396 12.64 5.18 -19.33
N LEU A 397 13.77 4.50 -19.12
CA LEU A 397 15.10 5.06 -19.41
C LEU A 397 15.30 5.38 -20.89
N ILE A 398 14.91 4.46 -21.79
CA ILE A 398 15.02 4.67 -23.24
C ILE A 398 14.17 5.87 -23.67
N MET A 399 12.92 5.93 -23.20
CA MET A 399 11.98 7.00 -23.54
C MET A 399 12.48 8.36 -23.04
N LEU A 400 12.85 8.47 -21.76
CA LEU A 400 13.36 9.71 -21.18
C LEU A 400 14.66 10.17 -21.87
N LYS A 401 15.57 9.23 -22.16
CA LYS A 401 16.81 9.56 -22.88
C LYS A 401 16.53 10.11 -24.27
N ALA A 402 15.59 9.52 -25.00
CA ALA A 402 15.20 10.01 -26.32
C ALA A 402 14.62 11.43 -26.28
N ARG A 403 13.82 11.78 -25.27
CA ARG A 403 13.26 13.13 -25.09
C ARG A 403 14.33 14.16 -24.70
N ILE A 404 15.25 13.78 -23.82
CA ILE A 404 16.41 14.63 -23.45
C ILE A 404 17.27 14.93 -24.69
N ASP A 405 17.51 13.94 -25.53
CA ASP A 405 18.37 14.09 -26.71
C ASP A 405 17.65 14.80 -27.87
N ASN A 406 16.30 14.77 -27.92
CA ASN A 406 15.49 15.39 -28.98
C ASN A 406 14.24 16.11 -28.40
N PRO A 407 14.40 17.33 -27.86
CA PRO A 407 13.31 18.07 -27.20
C PRO A 407 12.14 18.44 -28.15
N SER A 408 12.36 18.42 -29.47
CA SER A 408 11.36 18.79 -30.48
C SER A 408 10.25 17.76 -30.69
N LEU A 409 10.35 16.55 -30.11
CA LEU A 409 9.31 15.51 -30.20
C LEU A 409 8.07 15.81 -29.33
N GLU A 410 8.19 16.63 -28.28
CA GLU A 410 7.05 17.00 -27.42
C GLU A 410 6.03 17.90 -28.13
N LEU A 411 6.48 18.73 -29.08
CA LEU A 411 5.62 19.67 -29.80
C LEU A 411 4.69 18.98 -30.82
N SER A 412 4.99 17.76 -31.27
CA SER A 412 4.14 17.02 -32.21
C SER A 412 3.03 16.19 -31.53
N GLU A 413 3.23 15.77 -30.27
CA GLU A 413 2.19 15.05 -29.51
C GLU A 413 1.16 16.03 -28.90
N ALA A 414 1.59 17.20 -28.42
CA ALA A 414 0.67 18.22 -27.92
C ALA A 414 -0.26 18.78 -29.04
N SER A 415 0.27 18.95 -30.25
CA SER A 415 -0.48 19.50 -31.40
C SER A 415 -1.40 18.49 -32.11
N SER A 416 -1.30 17.20 -31.81
CA SER A 416 -2.23 16.17 -32.31
C SER A 416 -3.38 15.87 -31.35
N SER A 417 -3.33 16.37 -30.10
CA SER A 417 -4.42 16.27 -29.11
C SER A 417 -5.42 17.44 -29.13
N VAL A 418 -5.14 18.48 -29.93
CA VAL A 418 -6.02 19.64 -30.13
C VAL A 418 -6.36 19.76 -31.62
N ALA A 419 -7.19 18.85 -32.10
CA ALA A 419 -8.01 19.06 -33.28
C ALA A 419 -9.41 18.50 -33.00
N PRO A 420 -10.49 19.23 -33.36
CA PRO A 420 -11.84 19.09 -32.80
C PRO A 420 -12.53 17.75 -33.06
#